data_AF-A0AAW2P9B6-F1
#
_entry.id   AF-A0AAW2P9B6-F1
#
_cell.length_a   1.000
_cell.length_b   1.000
_cell.length_c   1.000
_cell.angle_alpha   90.00
_cell.angle_beta   90.00
_cell.angle_gamma   90.00
#
_symmetry.space_group_name_H-M   'P 1'
#
loop_
_entity.id
_entity.type
_entity.pdbx_description
1 polymer ?
#
loop_
_entity_poly.entity_id
_entity_poly.type
_entity_poly.pdbx_seq_one_letter_code
_entity_poly.pdbx_strand_id
1 'polypeptide(L)'
;MAVKTNGFIDGSLPEELMQLLLSLASNWGDVIDISALKVVHLSGAMTNEVYRISWPTNKENVPRTVLVRIYGDGVELFFNRDEEIRTFECLSMHGYGPKLLGQFREGRVEEFIHARTLSAADLRDPEISALIAAKMREFHNLDMPGPKNVVLWDRMRNWLSEAKCLCSPDHVKEYKLDSLEKEISLLEKSISASHQEIGFCHNDLQYGNIMIDEQSQSITIIDYEYASYNPVAYDLANHFCEMAANYHTDTPHILDYSKYPGLEERRRFVQQYLRSAGDEPSDEAIEQLADDIEKYTLANHIFWGLWGLISAHVNHIEFQYKEYARQRFEQYWLRKPEILDVKGVDGFVEQRKCDL
;
A
#
# COMPACT_ATOMS: atom_id res chain seq x y z
N MET A 1 -20.38 16.02 -30.58
CA MET A 1 -19.10 15.93 -29.83
C MET A 1 -19.36 14.99 -28.68
N ALA A 2 -18.79 13.79 -28.75
CA ALA A 2 -19.02 12.74 -27.77
C ALA A 2 -18.29 13.11 -26.46
N VAL A 3 -19.05 13.19 -25.38
CA VAL A 3 -18.52 13.35 -24.03
C VAL A 3 -17.94 11.99 -23.64
N LYS A 4 -16.62 11.93 -23.37
CA LYS A 4 -16.01 10.77 -22.73
C LYS A 4 -16.50 10.75 -21.29
N THR A 5 -17.44 9.87 -20.99
CA THR A 5 -17.83 9.49 -19.64
C THR A 5 -17.61 7.98 -19.51
N ASN A 6 -16.73 7.59 -18.59
CA ASN A 6 -16.58 6.26 -17.99
C ASN A 6 -15.99 5.13 -18.87
N GLY A 7 -14.68 5.17 -19.20
CA GLY A 7 -13.82 4.02 -19.57
C GLY A 7 -14.17 3.12 -20.76
N PHE A 8 -15.44 2.83 -20.98
CA PHE A 8 -16.02 2.19 -22.15
C PHE A 8 -17.02 3.16 -22.77
N ILE A 9 -16.96 3.34 -24.10
CA ILE A 9 -18.06 3.96 -24.83
C ILE A 9 -19.29 3.09 -24.55
N ASP A 10 -20.39 3.74 -24.18
CA ASP A 10 -21.70 3.13 -23.90
C ASP A 10 -21.96 1.95 -24.86
N GLY A 11 -21.82 0.72 -24.34
CA GLY A 11 -22.12 -0.53 -25.05
C GLY A 11 -20.99 -1.29 -25.76
N SER A 12 -19.71 -0.89 -25.73
CA SER A 12 -18.64 -1.71 -26.35
C SER A 12 -17.36 -1.81 -25.53
N LEU A 13 -17.08 -3.00 -25.01
CA LEU A 13 -15.75 -3.40 -24.52
C LEU A 13 -14.74 -3.41 -25.70
N PRO A 14 -13.44 -3.13 -25.47
CA PRO A 14 -12.40 -3.25 -26.48
C PRO A 14 -12.43 -4.61 -27.16
N GLU A 15 -12.17 -4.64 -28.46
CA GLU A 15 -12.23 -5.88 -29.26
C GLU A 15 -11.27 -6.96 -28.73
N GLU A 16 -10.05 -6.56 -28.37
CA GLU A 16 -9.05 -7.47 -27.77
C GLU A 16 -9.54 -8.05 -26.44
N LEU A 17 -10.16 -7.23 -25.58
CA LEU A 17 -10.73 -7.69 -24.31
C LEU A 17 -11.87 -8.68 -24.58
N MET A 18 -12.76 -8.38 -25.52
CA MET A 18 -13.85 -9.29 -25.87
C MET A 18 -13.34 -10.64 -26.40
N GLN A 19 -12.35 -10.62 -27.28
CA GLN A 19 -11.70 -11.84 -27.80
C GLN A 19 -11.08 -12.66 -26.66
N LEU A 20 -10.41 -12.00 -25.72
CA LEU A 20 -9.83 -12.64 -24.55
C LEU A 20 -10.90 -13.27 -23.65
N LEU A 21 -12.00 -12.57 -23.35
CA LEU A 21 -13.11 -13.09 -22.54
C LEU A 21 -13.78 -14.30 -23.20
N LEU A 22 -14.00 -14.26 -24.52
CA LEU A 22 -14.54 -15.38 -25.29
C LEU A 22 -13.62 -16.61 -25.25
N SER A 23 -12.31 -16.40 -25.38
CA SER A 23 -11.29 -17.44 -25.27
C SER A 23 -11.29 -18.09 -23.88
N LEU A 24 -11.30 -17.27 -22.82
CA LEU A 24 -11.35 -17.74 -21.43
C LEU A 24 -12.61 -18.57 -21.15
N ALA A 25 -13.79 -18.07 -21.54
CA ALA A 25 -15.03 -18.81 -21.37
C ALA A 25 -15.03 -20.15 -22.13
N SER A 26 -14.55 -20.15 -23.37
CA SER A 26 -14.44 -21.37 -24.16
C SER A 26 -13.51 -22.40 -23.51
N ASN A 27 -12.36 -21.96 -22.98
CA ASN A 27 -11.43 -22.82 -22.25
C ASN A 27 -12.04 -23.41 -20.98
N TRP A 28 -12.98 -22.71 -20.34
CA TRP A 28 -13.73 -23.21 -19.18
C TRP A 28 -14.99 -24.00 -19.56
N GLY A 29 -15.31 -24.13 -20.85
CA GLY A 29 -16.49 -24.84 -21.37
C GLY A 29 -17.79 -24.03 -21.25
N ASP A 30 -17.69 -22.72 -21.03
CA ASP A 30 -18.80 -21.78 -21.00
C ASP A 30 -19.06 -21.22 -22.42
N VAL A 31 -20.30 -20.81 -22.67
CA VAL A 31 -20.69 -20.10 -23.90
C VAL A 31 -21.16 -18.71 -23.49
N ILE A 32 -20.39 -17.69 -23.85
CA ILE A 32 -20.79 -16.30 -23.58
C ILE A 32 -21.80 -15.87 -24.63
N ASP A 33 -22.99 -15.51 -24.17
CA ASP A 33 -23.87 -14.58 -24.88
C ASP A 33 -23.43 -13.15 -24.50
N ILE A 34 -22.91 -12.39 -25.47
CA ILE A 34 -22.40 -11.03 -25.26
C ILE A 34 -23.51 -10.13 -24.69
N SER A 35 -24.77 -10.37 -25.05
CA SER A 35 -25.90 -9.58 -24.53
C SER A 35 -26.22 -9.89 -23.06
N ALA A 36 -25.72 -11.01 -22.53
CA ALA A 36 -25.90 -11.43 -21.14
C ALA A 36 -24.71 -11.06 -20.23
N LEU A 37 -23.66 -10.43 -20.77
CA LEU A 37 -22.53 -9.96 -19.98
C LEU A 37 -22.97 -8.86 -19.00
N LYS A 38 -22.69 -9.08 -17.72
CA LYS A 38 -22.89 -8.06 -16.69
C LYS A 38 -21.56 -7.42 -16.38
N VAL A 39 -21.42 -6.14 -16.75
CA VAL A 39 -20.25 -5.31 -16.48
C VAL A 39 -20.60 -4.33 -15.37
N VAL A 40 -19.82 -4.32 -14.29
CA VAL A 40 -20.00 -3.42 -13.15
C VAL A 40 -18.68 -2.72 -12.90
N HIS A 41 -18.67 -1.38 -12.99
CA HIS A 41 -17.51 -0.59 -12.58
C HIS A 41 -17.35 -0.65 -11.05
N LEU A 42 -16.15 -0.95 -10.59
CA LEU A 42 -15.79 -0.96 -9.18
C LEU A 42 -15.05 0.34 -8.87
N SER A 43 -15.72 1.26 -8.19
CA SER A 43 -15.12 2.49 -7.68
C SER A 43 -14.16 2.20 -6.52
N GLY A 44 -13.06 2.95 -6.41
CA GLY A 44 -12.16 2.90 -5.24
C GLY A 44 -10.68 2.76 -5.58
N ALA A 45 -10.34 2.36 -6.80
CA ALA A 45 -8.95 2.37 -7.27
C ALA A 45 -8.54 3.79 -7.69
N MET A 46 -7.40 4.27 -7.19
CA MET A 46 -6.92 5.63 -7.49
C MET A 46 -6.07 5.71 -8.78
N THR A 47 -5.53 4.58 -9.22
CA THR A 47 -4.52 4.49 -10.29
C THR A 47 -5.01 3.74 -11.53
N ASN A 48 -6.07 2.93 -11.41
CA ASN A 48 -6.60 2.10 -12.49
C ASN A 48 -8.13 2.13 -12.53
N GLU A 49 -8.72 1.88 -13.69
CA GLU A 49 -10.17 1.61 -13.79
C GLU A 49 -10.40 0.10 -13.64
N VAL A 50 -11.29 -0.28 -12.73
CA VAL A 50 -11.52 -1.69 -12.39
C VAL A 50 -12.97 -2.07 -12.66
N TYR A 51 -13.16 -3.19 -13.34
CA TYR A 51 -14.47 -3.69 -13.71
C TYR A 51 -14.64 -5.14 -13.28
N ARG A 52 -15.79 -5.45 -12.69
CA ARG A 52 -16.26 -6.82 -12.50
C ARG A 52 -17.10 -7.22 -13.70
N ILE A 53 -16.67 -8.26 -14.41
CA ILE A 53 -17.41 -8.83 -15.54
C ILE A 53 -17.89 -10.23 -15.17
N SER A 54 -19.16 -10.52 -15.41
CA SER A 54 -19.74 -11.84 -15.13
C SER A 54 -20.65 -12.35 -16.24
N TRP A 55 -20.67 -13.68 -16.43
CA TRP A 55 -21.52 -14.39 -17.38
C TRP A 55 -22.08 -15.69 -16.80
N PRO A 56 -23.24 -16.17 -17.29
CA PRO A 56 -23.78 -17.48 -16.88
C PRO A 56 -22.83 -18.63 -17.23
N THR A 57 -22.75 -19.64 -16.37
CA THR A 57 -22.01 -20.87 -16.67
C THR A 57 -22.97 -21.95 -17.17
N ASN A 58 -22.45 -22.88 -17.98
CA ASN A 58 -23.25 -24.00 -18.49
C ASN A 58 -23.48 -25.13 -17.47
N LYS A 59 -22.66 -25.18 -16.42
CA LYS A 59 -22.57 -26.33 -15.49
C LYS A 59 -22.93 -25.99 -14.04
N GLU A 60 -22.92 -24.72 -13.65
CA GLU A 60 -23.13 -24.31 -12.26
C GLU A 60 -24.26 -23.26 -12.19
N ASN A 61 -24.98 -23.23 -11.07
CA ASN A 61 -25.95 -22.14 -10.80
C ASN A 61 -25.26 -20.83 -10.38
N VAL A 62 -23.93 -20.76 -10.47
CA VAL A 62 -23.12 -19.59 -10.10
C VAL A 62 -22.54 -18.98 -11.38
N PRO A 63 -22.68 -17.66 -11.58
CA PRO A 63 -22.07 -17.00 -12.73
C PRO A 63 -20.54 -16.98 -12.60
N ARG A 64 -19.86 -17.18 -13.73
CA ARG A 64 -18.41 -16.97 -13.80
C ARG A 64 -18.16 -15.47 -13.64
N THR A 65 -17.17 -15.11 -12.83
CA THR A 65 -16.82 -13.72 -12.59
C THR A 65 -15.32 -13.54 -12.75
N VAL A 66 -14.92 -12.47 -13.43
CA VAL A 66 -13.52 -12.05 -13.59
C VAL A 66 -13.40 -10.57 -13.25
N LEU A 67 -12.18 -10.17 -12.88
CA LEU A 67 -11.83 -8.77 -12.70
C LEU A 67 -11.08 -8.30 -13.96
N VAL A 68 -11.43 -7.13 -14.48
CA VAL A 68 -10.71 -6.48 -15.56
C VAL A 68 -10.13 -5.18 -15.03
N ARG A 69 -8.82 -5.01 -15.17
CA ARG A 69 -8.11 -3.80 -14.79
C ARG A 69 -7.60 -3.12 -16.05
N ILE A 70 -8.03 -1.87 -16.24
CA ILE A 70 -7.56 -1.00 -17.32
C ILE A 70 -6.48 -0.08 -16.74
N TYR A 71 -5.34 -0.03 -17.41
CA TYR A 71 -4.21 0.80 -16.98
C TYR A 71 -4.55 2.28 -17.15
N GLY A 72 -4.48 3.04 -16.06
CA GLY A 72 -4.69 4.50 -16.10
C GLY A 72 -3.51 5.26 -16.72
N ASP A 73 -3.82 6.36 -17.39
CA ASP A 73 -2.84 7.33 -17.89
C ASP A 73 -2.25 8.16 -16.73
N GLY A 74 -0.97 8.51 -16.79
CA GLY A 74 -0.34 9.49 -15.88
C GLY A 74 0.22 8.95 -14.55
N VAL A 75 0.16 7.64 -14.31
CA VAL A 75 0.69 7.02 -13.08
C VAL A 75 2.19 6.68 -13.15
N GLU A 76 2.82 6.86 -14.32
CA GLU A 76 4.25 6.57 -14.57
C GLU A 76 5.20 7.38 -13.67
N LEU A 77 4.71 8.50 -13.12
CA LEU A 77 5.46 9.33 -12.19
C LEU A 77 5.63 8.66 -10.81
N PHE A 78 4.72 7.76 -10.43
CA PHE A 78 4.73 7.09 -9.13
C PHE A 78 5.44 5.75 -9.16
N PHE A 79 5.27 4.97 -10.24
CA PHE A 79 5.86 3.64 -10.36
C PHE A 79 6.10 3.25 -11.81
N ASN A 80 6.98 2.26 -12.00
CA ASN A 80 7.29 1.71 -13.30
C ASN A 80 6.28 0.60 -13.66
N ARG A 81 5.55 0.79 -14.75
CA ARG A 81 4.51 -0.15 -15.22
C ARG A 81 5.08 -1.53 -15.55
N ASP A 82 6.25 -1.61 -16.17
CA ASP A 82 6.85 -2.90 -16.51
C ASP A 82 7.27 -3.69 -15.25
N GLU A 83 7.71 -2.99 -14.20
CA GLU A 83 7.98 -3.61 -12.89
C GLU A 83 6.71 -4.08 -12.20
N GLU A 84 5.63 -3.30 -12.28
CA GLU A 84 4.30 -3.65 -11.76
C GLU A 84 3.77 -4.94 -12.42
N ILE A 85 3.82 -5.01 -13.75
CA ILE A 85 3.39 -6.18 -14.53
C ILE A 85 4.22 -7.42 -14.15
N ARG A 86 5.56 -7.30 -14.14
CA ARG A 86 6.45 -8.42 -13.76
C ARG A 86 6.19 -8.91 -12.33
N THR A 87 5.98 -7.99 -11.41
CA THR A 87 5.66 -8.30 -10.01
C THR A 87 4.35 -9.06 -9.92
N PHE A 88 3.31 -8.56 -10.59
CA PHE A 88 1.99 -9.19 -10.61
C PHE A 88 2.04 -10.60 -11.21
N GLU A 89 2.70 -10.78 -12.37
CA GLU A 89 2.87 -12.08 -13.03
C GLU A 89 3.55 -13.09 -12.10
N CYS A 90 4.61 -12.67 -11.42
CA CYS A 90 5.35 -13.53 -10.50
C CYS A 90 4.50 -13.92 -9.28
N LEU A 91 3.79 -12.96 -8.65
CA LEU A 91 2.90 -13.24 -7.52
C LEU A 91 1.75 -14.16 -7.90
N SER A 92 1.13 -13.93 -9.06
CA SER A 92 0.09 -14.77 -9.64
C SER A 92 0.59 -16.21 -9.85
N MET A 93 1.77 -16.38 -10.46
CA MET A 93 2.33 -17.70 -10.76
C MET A 93 2.62 -18.53 -9.51
N HIS A 94 3.02 -17.89 -8.41
CA HIS A 94 3.32 -18.55 -7.15
C HIS A 94 2.10 -18.65 -6.20
N GLY A 95 0.95 -18.12 -6.59
CA GLY A 95 -0.29 -18.21 -5.81
C GLY A 95 -0.38 -17.26 -4.61
N TYR A 96 0.38 -16.16 -4.62
CA TYR A 96 0.36 -15.15 -3.55
C TYR A 96 -0.64 -14.01 -3.78
N GLY A 97 -1.36 -14.06 -4.89
CA GLY A 97 -2.32 -13.05 -5.32
C GLY A 97 -3.35 -13.62 -6.30
N PRO A 98 -4.21 -12.76 -6.88
CA PRO A 98 -5.16 -13.19 -7.91
C PRO A 98 -4.41 -13.74 -9.12
N LYS A 99 -4.94 -14.80 -9.73
CA LYS A 99 -4.35 -15.35 -10.96
C LYS A 99 -4.51 -14.37 -12.12
N LEU A 100 -3.43 -14.18 -12.87
CA LEU A 100 -3.48 -13.56 -14.18
C LEU A 100 -4.12 -14.53 -15.17
N LEU A 101 -5.29 -14.15 -15.71
CA LEU A 101 -6.02 -14.95 -16.68
C LEU A 101 -5.65 -14.57 -18.13
N GLY A 102 -5.29 -13.31 -18.36
CA GLY A 102 -4.80 -12.85 -19.64
C GLY A 102 -4.47 -11.36 -19.66
N GLN A 103 -3.80 -10.93 -20.71
CA GLN A 103 -3.39 -9.54 -20.93
C GLN A 103 -3.83 -9.08 -22.32
N PHE A 104 -4.06 -7.78 -22.44
CA PHE A 104 -4.36 -7.10 -23.70
C PHE A 104 -3.69 -5.71 -23.67
N ARG A 105 -3.72 -4.97 -24.79
CA ARG A 105 -2.92 -3.74 -24.93
C ARG A 105 -3.15 -2.69 -23.84
N GLU A 106 -4.36 -2.61 -23.30
CA GLU A 106 -4.79 -1.54 -22.37
C GLU A 106 -4.99 -2.05 -20.93
N GLY A 107 -4.70 -3.32 -20.65
CA GLY A 107 -4.99 -3.88 -19.34
C GLY A 107 -4.80 -5.38 -19.20
N ARG A 108 -5.36 -5.91 -18.10
CA ARG A 108 -5.32 -7.33 -17.79
C ARG A 108 -6.64 -7.86 -17.25
N VAL A 109 -6.82 -9.16 -17.39
CA VAL A 109 -7.94 -9.92 -16.82
C VAL A 109 -7.38 -10.80 -15.70
N GLU A 110 -7.96 -10.67 -14.52
CA GLU A 110 -7.54 -11.31 -13.27
C GLU A 110 -8.66 -12.20 -12.72
N GLU A 111 -8.29 -13.19 -11.92
CA GLU A 111 -9.22 -13.96 -11.11
C GLU A 111 -10.01 -13.03 -10.19
N PHE A 112 -11.33 -13.23 -10.13
CA PHE A 112 -12.16 -12.52 -9.17
C PHE A 112 -12.09 -13.23 -7.81
N ILE A 113 -11.47 -12.58 -6.84
CA ILE A 113 -11.39 -13.11 -5.47
C ILE A 113 -12.74 -12.90 -4.79
N HIS A 114 -13.37 -13.99 -4.35
CA HIS A 114 -14.62 -13.97 -3.60
C HIS A 114 -14.38 -13.71 -2.09
N ALA A 115 -13.82 -12.54 -1.78
CA ALA A 115 -13.50 -12.11 -0.42
C ALA A 115 -14.00 -10.68 -0.17
N ARG A 116 -14.07 -10.28 1.11
CA ARG A 116 -14.42 -8.92 1.51
C ARG A 116 -13.14 -8.11 1.70
N THR A 117 -13.07 -6.90 1.15
CA THR A 117 -12.02 -5.94 1.49
C THR A 117 -12.16 -5.48 2.93
N LEU A 118 -11.05 -5.37 3.66
CA LEU A 118 -11.08 -4.86 5.02
C LEU A 118 -11.50 -3.38 5.08
N SER A 119 -11.90 -2.96 6.26
CA SER A 119 -12.24 -1.59 6.61
C SER A 119 -11.30 -1.06 7.70
N ALA A 120 -11.34 0.25 7.96
CA ALA A 120 -10.58 0.86 9.05
C ALA A 120 -10.89 0.22 10.43
N ALA A 121 -12.12 -0.27 10.63
CA ALA A 121 -12.51 -0.93 11.87
C ALA A 121 -11.92 -2.34 12.00
N ASP A 122 -11.80 -3.07 10.89
CA ASP A 122 -11.23 -4.43 10.90
C ASP A 122 -9.76 -4.43 11.36
N LEU A 123 -9.00 -3.36 11.05
CA LEU A 123 -7.60 -3.22 11.50
C LEU A 123 -7.46 -3.18 13.04
N ARG A 124 -8.54 -2.84 13.75
CA ARG A 124 -8.56 -2.76 15.22
C ARG A 124 -8.90 -4.09 15.88
N ASP A 125 -9.37 -5.07 15.11
CA ASP A 125 -9.70 -6.39 15.61
C ASP A 125 -8.42 -7.20 15.88
N PRO A 126 -8.18 -7.70 17.10
CA PRO A 126 -6.95 -8.42 17.43
C PRO A 126 -6.74 -9.73 16.67
N GLU A 127 -7.82 -10.42 16.27
CA GLU A 127 -7.74 -11.67 15.52
C GLU A 127 -7.36 -11.39 14.06
N ILE A 128 -8.04 -10.43 13.42
CA ILE A 128 -7.70 -9.99 12.06
C ILE A 128 -6.29 -9.39 12.03
N SER A 129 -5.91 -8.60 13.03
CA SER A 129 -4.56 -8.04 13.19
C SER A 129 -3.48 -9.13 13.22
N ALA A 130 -3.73 -10.24 13.92
CA ALA A 130 -2.81 -11.38 13.94
C ALA A 130 -2.70 -12.08 12.57
N LEU A 131 -3.83 -12.23 11.85
CA LEU A 131 -3.84 -12.78 10.49
C LEU A 131 -3.06 -11.89 9.51
N ILE A 132 -3.21 -10.56 9.61
CA ILE A 132 -2.45 -9.61 8.80
C ILE A 132 -0.96 -9.72 9.11
N ALA A 133 -0.59 -9.75 10.40
CA ALA A 133 0.81 -9.89 10.82
C ALA A 133 1.46 -11.16 10.24
N ALA A 134 0.76 -12.29 10.29
CA ALA A 134 1.22 -13.54 9.68
C ALA A 134 1.35 -13.42 8.16
N LYS A 135 0.36 -12.83 7.49
CA LYS A 135 0.37 -12.67 6.03
C LYS A 135 1.46 -11.71 5.54
N MET A 136 1.73 -10.64 6.28
CA MET A 136 2.86 -9.75 6.00
C MET A 136 4.20 -10.48 6.13
N ARG A 137 4.36 -11.35 7.14
CA ARG A 137 5.59 -12.16 7.29
C ARG A 137 5.78 -13.11 6.11
N GLU A 138 4.72 -13.77 5.66
CA GLU A 138 4.72 -14.60 4.46
C GLU A 138 5.13 -13.77 3.23
N PHE A 139 4.53 -12.59 3.04
CA PHE A 139 4.81 -11.71 1.91
C PHE A 139 6.25 -11.17 1.90
N HIS A 140 6.78 -10.79 3.07
CA HIS A 140 8.16 -10.30 3.19
C HIS A 140 9.22 -11.37 2.86
N ASN A 141 8.89 -12.65 3.04
CA ASN A 141 9.77 -13.78 2.75
C ASN A 141 9.74 -14.23 1.28
N LEU A 142 8.96 -13.57 0.42
CA LEU A 142 8.90 -13.90 -1.00
C LEU A 142 10.24 -13.68 -1.70
N ASP A 143 10.67 -14.69 -2.46
CA ASP A 143 11.85 -14.60 -3.31
C ASP A 143 11.46 -14.13 -4.71
N MET A 144 11.38 -12.81 -4.85
CA MET A 144 11.00 -12.14 -6.08
C MET A 144 12.24 -11.88 -6.96
N PRO A 145 12.10 -11.99 -8.30
CA PRO A 145 13.20 -11.76 -9.21
C PRO A 145 13.63 -10.28 -9.19
N GLY A 146 14.94 -10.03 -9.09
CA GLY A 146 15.51 -8.69 -9.15
C GLY A 146 16.53 -8.42 -8.05
N PRO A 147 17.17 -7.24 -8.05
CA PRO A 147 18.08 -6.86 -6.98
C PRO A 147 17.33 -6.59 -5.66
N LYS A 148 17.88 -7.08 -4.55
CA LYS A 148 17.32 -6.89 -3.19
C LYS A 148 17.75 -5.56 -2.57
N ASN A 149 17.78 -4.50 -3.38
CA ASN A 149 18.21 -3.16 -2.96
C ASN A 149 17.04 -2.39 -2.33
N VAL A 150 17.33 -1.53 -1.36
CA VAL A 150 16.34 -0.61 -0.78
C VAL A 150 16.02 0.50 -1.79
N VAL A 151 14.75 0.61 -2.18
CA VAL A 151 14.28 1.59 -3.20
C VAL A 151 13.67 2.84 -2.54
N LEU A 152 13.25 2.74 -1.28
CA LEU A 152 12.54 3.78 -0.54
C LEU A 152 13.18 5.18 -0.64
N TRP A 153 14.49 5.28 -0.35
CA TRP A 153 15.18 6.57 -0.23
C TRP A 153 15.32 7.29 -1.58
N ASP A 154 15.73 6.55 -2.62
CA ASP A 154 15.85 7.10 -3.98
C ASP A 154 14.48 7.52 -4.52
N ARG A 155 13.43 6.74 -4.25
CA ARG A 155 12.06 7.12 -4.62
C ARG A 155 11.62 8.42 -3.96
N MET A 156 11.87 8.60 -2.66
CA MET A 156 11.54 9.86 -1.97
C MET A 156 12.30 11.06 -2.56
N ARG A 157 13.58 10.91 -2.91
CA ARG A 157 14.36 11.99 -3.54
C ARG A 157 13.83 12.36 -4.91
N ASN A 158 13.48 11.36 -5.73
CA ASN A 158 12.87 11.59 -7.03
C ASN A 158 11.53 12.32 -6.88
N TRP A 159 10.66 11.86 -5.99
CA TRP A 159 9.38 12.52 -5.72
C TRP A 159 9.54 13.91 -5.11
N LEU A 160 10.57 14.16 -4.30
CA LEU A 160 10.88 15.50 -3.82
C LEU A 160 11.24 16.44 -4.97
N SER A 161 12.04 15.96 -5.93
CA SER A 161 12.38 16.72 -7.14
C SER A 161 11.13 17.05 -7.96
N GLU A 162 10.27 16.05 -8.20
CA GLU A 162 9.01 16.24 -8.93
C GLU A 162 8.06 17.20 -8.22
N ALA A 163 7.87 17.04 -6.90
CA ALA A 163 7.03 17.92 -6.10
C ALA A 163 7.51 19.38 -6.17
N LYS A 164 8.83 19.62 -6.13
CA LYS A 164 9.41 20.95 -6.31
C LYS A 164 9.19 21.53 -7.70
N CYS A 165 9.20 20.69 -8.74
CA CYS A 165 8.95 21.12 -10.11
C CYS A 165 7.48 21.51 -10.35
N LEU A 166 6.55 20.77 -9.73
CA LEU A 166 5.11 20.99 -9.89
C LEU A 166 4.57 22.13 -9.01
N CYS A 167 5.17 22.36 -7.84
CA CYS A 167 4.66 23.33 -6.88
C CYS A 167 5.03 24.79 -7.22
N SER A 168 4.14 25.71 -6.83
CA SER A 168 4.46 27.13 -6.80
C SER A 168 5.51 27.45 -5.72
N PRO A 169 6.26 28.56 -5.84
CA PRO A 169 7.23 28.99 -4.82
C PRO A 169 6.64 29.16 -3.41
N ASP A 170 5.35 29.50 -3.31
CA ASP A 170 4.65 29.65 -2.03
C ASP A 170 4.39 28.28 -1.39
N HIS A 171 3.91 27.29 -2.14
CA HIS A 171 3.73 25.92 -1.64
C HIS A 171 5.07 25.27 -1.28
N VAL A 172 6.15 25.52 -2.03
CA VAL A 172 7.51 25.02 -1.71
C VAL A 172 7.92 25.49 -0.30
N LYS A 173 7.63 26.75 0.04
CA LYS A 173 7.91 27.30 1.37
C LYS A 173 6.97 26.76 2.43
N GLU A 174 5.67 26.71 2.15
CA GLU A 174 4.64 26.21 3.05
C GLU A 174 4.94 24.78 3.52
N TYR A 175 5.23 23.88 2.59
CA TYR A 175 5.57 22.48 2.88
C TYR A 175 7.04 22.25 3.22
N LYS A 176 7.86 23.33 3.29
CA LYS A 176 9.30 23.29 3.60
C LYS A 176 10.09 22.30 2.72
N LEU A 177 9.75 22.15 1.44
CA LEU A 177 10.35 21.15 0.55
C LEU A 177 11.87 21.33 0.41
N ASP A 178 12.39 22.55 0.55
CA ASP A 178 13.84 22.82 0.52
C ASP A 178 14.62 22.23 1.69
N SER A 179 13.94 21.90 2.78
CA SER A 179 14.55 21.23 3.93
C SER A 179 14.51 19.70 3.80
N LEU A 180 13.56 19.14 3.05
CA LEU A 180 13.29 17.70 3.04
C LEU A 180 14.45 16.84 2.56
N GLU A 181 15.30 17.31 1.63
CA GLU A 181 16.49 16.53 1.20
C GLU A 181 17.44 16.25 2.37
N LYS A 182 17.62 17.25 3.26
CA LYS A 182 18.44 17.09 4.47
C LYS A 182 17.79 16.14 5.46
N GLU A 183 16.46 16.20 5.57
CA GLU A 183 15.67 15.33 6.43
C GLU A 183 15.73 13.88 5.96
N ILE A 184 15.51 13.61 4.66
CA ILE A 184 15.64 12.29 4.04
C ILE A 184 17.04 11.73 4.30
N SER A 185 18.09 12.53 4.05
CA SER A 185 19.48 12.09 4.28
C SER A 185 19.78 11.82 5.75
N LEU A 186 19.16 12.55 6.67
CA LEU A 186 19.30 12.32 8.10
C LEU A 186 18.64 11.01 8.53
N LEU A 187 17.41 10.75 8.07
CA LEU A 187 16.68 9.51 8.35
C LEU A 187 17.38 8.30 7.75
N GLU A 188 17.82 8.39 6.49
CA GLU A 188 18.54 7.31 5.83
C GLU A 188 19.79 6.95 6.63
N LYS A 189 20.57 7.94 7.06
CA LYS A 189 21.78 7.72 7.86
C LYS A 189 21.47 7.17 9.26
N SER A 190 20.45 7.69 9.93
CA SER A 190 20.15 7.30 11.32
C SER A 190 19.51 5.92 11.42
N ILE A 191 18.63 5.58 10.48
CA ILE A 191 17.89 4.32 10.49
C ILE A 191 18.71 3.21 9.84
N SER A 192 19.50 3.48 8.79
CA SER A 192 20.35 2.47 8.14
C SER A 192 21.64 2.15 8.90
N ALA A 193 21.89 2.81 10.04
CA ALA A 193 23.03 2.50 10.90
C ALA A 193 22.84 1.22 11.72
N SER A 194 21.59 0.79 11.97
CA SER A 194 21.28 -0.51 12.56
C SER A 194 21.17 -1.58 11.47
N HIS A 195 21.35 -2.85 11.85
CA HIS A 195 21.05 -3.97 10.96
C HIS A 195 19.55 -3.98 10.63
N GLN A 196 19.21 -4.13 9.36
CA GLN A 196 17.83 -4.10 8.87
C GLN A 196 17.51 -5.41 8.16
N GLU A 197 16.38 -6.02 8.51
CA GLU A 197 15.80 -7.11 7.74
C GLU A 197 15.17 -6.52 6.46
N ILE A 198 15.73 -6.89 5.30
CA ILE A 198 15.21 -6.52 3.99
C ILE A 198 14.33 -7.66 3.48
N GLY A 199 13.08 -7.33 3.16
CA GLY A 199 12.09 -8.26 2.61
C GLY A 199 11.44 -7.70 1.36
N PHE A 200 10.63 -8.52 0.69
CA PHE A 200 9.78 -8.04 -0.40
C PHE A 200 8.55 -7.35 0.21
N CYS A 201 8.53 -6.03 0.22
CA CYS A 201 7.50 -5.24 0.88
C CYS A 201 6.40 -4.85 -0.11
N HIS A 202 5.17 -4.73 0.39
CA HIS A 202 4.04 -4.17 -0.32
C HIS A 202 4.18 -2.66 -0.51
N ASN A 203 4.68 -1.97 0.52
CA ASN A 203 4.89 -0.52 0.62
C ASN A 203 3.62 0.36 0.65
N ASP A 204 2.45 -0.21 0.38
CA ASP A 204 1.15 0.47 0.45
C ASP A 204 0.05 -0.40 1.11
N LEU A 205 0.36 -1.02 2.26
CA LEU A 205 -0.56 -1.96 2.91
C LEU A 205 -1.67 -1.29 3.76
N GLN A 206 -2.53 -0.52 3.10
CA GLN A 206 -3.78 0.01 3.65
C GLN A 206 -4.91 -1.04 3.59
N TYR A 207 -5.98 -0.88 4.39
CA TYR A 207 -7.03 -1.91 4.52
C TYR A 207 -7.75 -2.27 3.20
N GLY A 208 -7.79 -1.35 2.24
CA GLY A 208 -8.32 -1.52 0.89
C GLY A 208 -7.55 -2.54 0.05
N ASN A 209 -6.27 -2.76 0.40
CA ASN A 209 -5.35 -3.69 -0.26
C ASN A 209 -5.28 -5.05 0.47
N ILE A 210 -6.19 -5.28 1.43
CA ILE A 210 -6.28 -6.51 2.21
C ILE A 210 -7.69 -7.07 2.06
N MET A 211 -7.79 -8.30 1.56
CA MET A 211 -9.05 -9.03 1.47
C MET A 211 -9.06 -10.19 2.46
N ILE A 212 -10.21 -10.44 3.08
CA ILE A 212 -10.46 -11.58 3.97
C ILE A 212 -11.58 -12.46 3.41
N ASP A 213 -11.30 -13.76 3.29
CA ASP A 213 -12.35 -14.76 3.17
C ASP A 213 -12.86 -15.12 4.58
N GLU A 214 -14.08 -14.69 4.90
CA GLU A 214 -14.67 -14.87 6.23
C GLU A 214 -14.90 -16.35 6.58
N GLN A 215 -15.02 -17.25 5.60
CA GLN A 215 -15.22 -18.68 5.85
C GLN A 215 -13.92 -19.38 6.22
N SER A 216 -12.85 -19.10 5.46
CA SER A 216 -11.54 -19.73 5.68
C SER A 216 -10.63 -18.93 6.62
N GLN A 217 -11.00 -17.69 6.95
CA GLN A 217 -10.16 -16.72 7.67
C GLN A 217 -8.80 -16.50 7.00
N SER A 218 -8.77 -16.61 5.66
CA SER A 218 -7.55 -16.41 4.88
C SER A 218 -7.45 -14.97 4.40
N ILE A 219 -6.24 -14.39 4.53
CA ILE A 219 -5.92 -13.05 4.05
C ILE A 219 -5.27 -13.15 2.68
N THR A 220 -5.73 -12.31 1.74
CA THR A 220 -5.06 -12.06 0.46
C THR A 220 -4.69 -10.59 0.37
N ILE A 221 -3.41 -10.30 0.14
CA ILE A 221 -2.91 -8.96 -0.15
C ILE A 221 -3.06 -8.73 -1.66
N ILE A 222 -3.45 -7.54 -2.09
CA ILE A 222 -3.65 -7.18 -3.51
C ILE A 222 -3.05 -5.79 -3.80
N ASP A 223 -2.96 -5.42 -5.07
CA ASP A 223 -2.55 -4.08 -5.53
C ASP A 223 -1.06 -3.71 -5.28
N TYR A 224 -0.17 -4.50 -5.88
CA TYR A 224 1.28 -4.48 -5.65
C TYR A 224 2.07 -3.38 -6.39
N GLU A 225 1.45 -2.25 -6.72
CA GLU A 225 2.05 -1.22 -7.60
C GLU A 225 3.31 -0.57 -7.02
N TYR A 226 3.37 -0.49 -5.69
CA TYR A 226 4.51 0.02 -4.94
C TYR A 226 5.45 -1.08 -4.44
N ALA A 227 5.13 -2.36 -4.71
CA ALA A 227 5.86 -3.47 -4.13
C ALA A 227 7.32 -3.52 -4.63
N SER A 228 8.24 -3.69 -3.70
CA SER A 228 9.69 -3.73 -3.96
C SER A 228 10.43 -4.21 -2.73
N TYR A 229 11.71 -4.58 -2.91
CA TYR A 229 12.57 -4.86 -1.77
C TYR A 229 12.80 -3.59 -0.94
N ASN A 230 12.50 -3.67 0.36
CA ASN A 230 12.69 -2.60 1.33
C ASN A 230 12.85 -3.17 2.75
N PRO A 231 13.21 -2.34 3.73
CA PRO A 231 13.19 -2.73 5.14
C PRO A 231 11.77 -3.14 5.55
N VAL A 232 11.60 -4.33 6.14
CA VAL A 232 10.27 -4.84 6.56
C VAL A 232 9.62 -3.91 7.59
N ALA A 233 10.44 -3.24 8.40
CA ALA A 233 9.99 -2.24 9.37
C ALA A 233 9.29 -1.04 8.70
N TYR A 234 9.65 -0.68 7.45
CA TYR A 234 8.94 0.38 6.72
C TYR A 234 7.53 -0.03 6.33
N ASP A 235 7.34 -1.26 5.86
CA ASP A 235 6.03 -1.75 5.43
C ASP A 235 5.08 -1.92 6.63
N LEU A 236 5.61 -2.39 7.75
CA LEU A 236 4.92 -2.45 9.04
C LEU A 236 4.57 -1.04 9.56
N ALA A 237 5.48 -0.07 9.42
CA ALA A 237 5.21 1.32 9.78
C ALA A 237 4.09 1.91 8.92
N ASN A 238 4.09 1.62 7.62
CA ASN A 238 3.01 2.01 6.72
C ASN A 238 1.67 1.46 7.21
N HIS A 239 1.60 0.16 7.48
CA HIS A 239 0.38 -0.48 7.96
C HIS A 239 -0.16 0.18 9.24
N PHE A 240 0.70 0.51 10.21
CA PHE A 240 0.28 1.21 11.43
C PHE A 240 -0.15 2.66 11.19
N CYS A 241 0.52 3.38 10.31
CA CYS A 241 0.12 4.73 9.92
C CYS A 241 -1.28 4.73 9.28
N GLU A 242 -1.62 3.70 8.51
CA GLU A 242 -2.93 3.57 7.85
C GLU A 242 -4.08 3.28 8.82
N MET A 243 -3.80 2.88 10.06
CA MET A 243 -4.83 2.78 11.11
C MET A 243 -5.38 4.15 11.55
N ALA A 244 -4.71 5.25 11.20
CA ALA A 244 -5.20 6.61 11.40
C ALA A 244 -6.15 7.09 10.28
N ALA A 245 -6.25 6.35 9.17
CA ALA A 245 -7.05 6.73 8.01
C ALA A 245 -8.44 6.05 8.00
N ASN A 246 -9.44 6.77 7.49
CA ASN A 246 -10.72 6.16 7.10
C ASN A 246 -11.26 6.80 5.81
N TYR A 247 -10.92 6.17 4.70
CA TYR A 247 -11.29 6.50 3.33
C TYR A 247 -12.77 6.25 2.99
N HIS A 248 -13.55 5.68 3.90
CA HIS A 248 -15.01 5.47 3.70
C HIS A 248 -15.86 6.55 4.41
N THR A 249 -15.24 7.68 4.79
CA THR A 249 -15.95 8.84 5.37
C THR A 249 -16.23 9.90 4.31
N ASP A 250 -17.06 10.88 4.65
CA ASP A 250 -17.29 12.06 3.80
C ASP A 250 -16.02 12.94 3.63
N THR A 251 -15.02 12.73 4.48
CA THR A 251 -13.73 13.44 4.46
C THR A 251 -12.57 12.45 4.43
N PRO A 252 -12.41 11.66 3.35
CA PRO A 252 -11.48 10.52 3.30
C PRO A 252 -9.99 10.94 3.39
N HIS A 253 -9.71 12.22 3.22
CA HIS A 253 -8.38 12.83 3.31
C HIS A 253 -7.96 13.21 4.74
N ILE A 254 -8.88 13.17 5.71
CA ILE A 254 -8.61 13.53 7.11
C ILE A 254 -8.05 12.32 7.85
N LEU A 255 -6.91 12.53 8.51
CA LEU A 255 -6.20 11.51 9.28
C LEU A 255 -6.40 11.76 10.76
N ASP A 256 -6.89 10.75 11.47
CA ASP A 256 -7.12 10.79 12.91
C ASP A 256 -5.98 10.08 13.64
N TYR A 257 -4.90 10.82 13.88
CA TYR A 257 -3.72 10.28 14.57
C TYR A 257 -3.98 9.87 16.02
N SER A 258 -5.13 10.21 16.61
CA SER A 258 -5.53 9.67 17.92
C SER A 258 -5.83 8.17 17.87
N LYS A 259 -6.05 7.62 16.67
CA LYS A 259 -6.28 6.18 16.42
C LYS A 259 -5.04 5.38 16.07
N TYR A 260 -3.87 6.04 15.97
CA TYR A 260 -2.60 5.33 15.78
C TYR A 260 -2.40 4.28 16.90
N PRO A 261 -1.99 3.04 16.57
CA PRO A 261 -1.92 1.97 17.54
C PRO A 261 -0.96 2.28 18.70
N GLY A 262 -1.44 2.06 19.92
CA GLY A 262 -0.64 2.19 21.14
C GLY A 262 0.50 1.17 21.20
N LEU A 263 1.45 1.37 22.12
CA LEU A 263 2.62 0.50 22.26
C LEU A 263 2.23 -0.99 22.43
N GLU A 264 1.27 -1.29 23.31
CA GLU A 264 0.81 -2.66 23.54
C GLU A 264 0.23 -3.33 22.30
N GLU A 265 -0.47 -2.57 21.45
CA GLU A 265 -1.04 -3.09 20.21
C GLU A 265 0.04 -3.37 19.17
N ARG A 266 1.00 -2.45 19.03
CA ARG A 266 2.16 -2.64 18.14
C ARG A 266 3.02 -3.82 18.59
N ARG A 267 3.28 -3.97 19.89
CA ARG A 267 4.01 -5.11 20.45
C ARG A 267 3.31 -6.43 20.17
N ARG A 268 1.99 -6.51 20.36
CA ARG A 268 1.20 -7.71 20.01
C ARG A 268 1.32 -8.04 18.52
N PHE A 269 1.17 -7.05 17.64
CA PHE A 269 1.31 -7.25 16.20
C PHE A 269 2.70 -7.78 15.83
N VAL A 270 3.76 -7.12 16.33
CA VAL A 270 5.15 -7.50 16.10
C VAL A 270 5.43 -8.91 16.61
N GLN A 271 4.92 -9.27 17.79
CA GLN A 271 5.05 -10.61 18.32
C GLN A 271 4.43 -11.66 17.38
N GLN A 272 3.22 -11.42 16.86
CA GLN A 272 2.57 -12.34 15.91
C GLN A 272 3.33 -12.42 14.56
N TYR A 273 3.81 -11.28 14.08
CA TYR A 273 4.63 -11.20 12.87
C TYR A 273 5.91 -12.04 12.99
N LEU A 274 6.64 -11.90 14.10
CA LEU A 274 7.88 -12.65 14.33
C LEU A 274 7.62 -14.14 14.61
N ARG A 275 6.59 -14.49 15.40
CA ARG A 275 6.18 -15.88 15.65
C ARG A 275 5.85 -16.65 14.37
N SER A 276 5.35 -15.94 13.35
CA SER A 276 5.01 -16.54 12.06
C SER A 276 6.24 -17.06 11.29
N ALA A 277 7.46 -16.73 11.73
CA ALA A 277 8.69 -17.34 11.24
C ALA A 277 8.93 -18.77 11.76
N GLY A 278 8.17 -19.22 12.77
CA GLY A 278 8.24 -20.56 13.36
C GLY A 278 8.91 -20.65 14.72
N ASP A 279 9.59 -19.59 15.15
CA ASP A 279 10.27 -19.50 16.46
C ASP A 279 9.53 -18.56 17.40
N GLU A 280 9.63 -18.81 18.71
CA GLU A 280 9.13 -17.88 19.72
C GLU A 280 10.11 -16.69 19.84
N PRO A 281 9.68 -15.46 19.51
CA PRO A 281 10.55 -14.30 19.53
C PRO A 281 10.91 -13.90 20.96
N SER A 282 12.15 -13.45 21.17
CA SER A 282 12.55 -12.83 22.44
C SER A 282 11.91 -11.46 22.61
N ASP A 283 11.74 -11.04 23.86
CA ASP A 283 11.23 -9.69 24.17
C ASP A 283 12.13 -8.61 23.54
N GLU A 284 13.45 -8.81 23.53
CA GLU A 284 14.39 -7.88 22.89
C GLU A 284 14.17 -7.75 21.38
N ALA A 285 13.81 -8.83 20.68
CA ALA A 285 13.54 -8.79 19.25
C ALA A 285 12.23 -8.05 18.95
N ILE A 286 11.21 -8.25 19.81
CA ILE A 286 9.94 -7.53 19.72
C ILE A 286 10.15 -6.02 19.91
N GLU A 287 10.87 -5.63 20.96
CA GLU A 287 11.14 -4.20 21.23
C GLU A 287 11.99 -3.58 20.12
N GLN A 288 13.05 -4.26 19.67
CA GLN A 288 13.92 -3.73 18.61
C GLN A 288 13.15 -3.49 17.31
N LEU A 289 12.31 -4.44 16.88
CA LEU A 289 11.51 -4.26 15.67
C LEU A 289 10.43 -3.18 15.87
N ALA A 290 9.78 -3.12 17.04
CA ALA A 290 8.80 -2.06 17.33
C ALA A 290 9.44 -0.66 17.29
N ASP A 291 10.66 -0.50 17.81
CA ASP A 291 11.42 0.75 17.76
C ASP A 291 11.83 1.12 16.33
N ASP A 292 12.24 0.15 15.53
CA ASP A 292 12.63 0.39 14.14
C ASP A 292 11.42 0.76 13.28
N ILE A 293 10.27 0.12 13.50
CA ILE A 293 8.99 0.50 12.89
C ILE A 293 8.65 1.96 13.24
N GLU A 294 8.76 2.35 14.52
CA GLU A 294 8.43 3.72 14.92
C GLU A 294 9.32 4.74 14.22
N LYS A 295 10.62 4.47 14.05
CA LYS A 295 11.52 5.36 13.26
C LYS A 295 11.08 5.47 11.80
N TYR A 296 10.62 4.37 11.20
CA TYR A 296 10.16 4.38 9.81
C TYR A 296 8.84 5.13 9.59
N THR A 297 8.04 5.39 10.64
CA THR A 297 6.86 6.27 10.52
C THR A 297 7.24 7.68 10.04
N LEU A 298 8.42 8.17 10.41
CA LEU A 298 8.94 9.45 9.96
C LEU A 298 9.16 9.46 8.44
N ALA A 299 9.79 8.42 7.91
CA ALA A 299 9.98 8.27 6.47
C ALA A 299 8.63 8.11 5.75
N ASN A 300 7.70 7.34 6.33
CA ASN A 300 6.36 7.14 5.79
C ASN A 300 5.57 8.45 5.62
N HIS A 301 5.64 9.34 6.61
CA HIS A 301 5.00 10.65 6.54
C HIS A 301 5.57 11.54 5.43
N ILE A 302 6.89 11.55 5.22
CA ILE A 302 7.49 12.27 4.08
C ILE A 302 7.06 11.62 2.76
N PHE A 303 7.14 10.30 2.66
CA PHE A 303 6.82 9.54 1.44
C PHE A 303 5.41 9.84 0.94
N TRP A 304 4.41 9.67 1.81
CA TRP A 304 3.01 9.89 1.44
C TRP A 304 2.61 11.37 1.42
N GLY A 305 3.34 12.24 2.14
CA GLY A 305 3.21 13.69 1.99
C GLY A 305 3.62 14.15 0.58
N LEU A 306 4.73 13.64 0.06
CA LEU A 306 5.18 13.88 -1.32
C LEU A 306 4.19 13.30 -2.33
N TRP A 307 3.74 12.07 -2.12
CA TRP A 307 2.71 11.45 -2.97
C TRP A 307 1.44 12.30 -3.05
N GLY A 308 0.92 12.78 -1.91
CA GLY A 308 -0.27 13.62 -1.87
C GLY A 308 -0.05 14.94 -2.61
N LEU A 309 1.10 15.58 -2.41
CA LEU A 309 1.39 16.87 -3.05
C LEU A 309 1.52 16.75 -4.58
N ILE A 310 2.16 15.70 -5.07
CA ILE A 310 2.23 15.38 -6.49
C ILE A 310 0.83 15.06 -7.02
N SER A 311 0.09 14.19 -6.33
CA SER A 311 -1.26 13.76 -6.71
C SER A 311 -2.23 14.92 -6.88
N ALA A 312 -2.07 15.99 -6.09
CA ALA A 312 -2.85 17.21 -6.24
C ALA A 312 -2.73 17.90 -7.61
N HIS A 313 -1.70 17.59 -8.39
CA HIS A 313 -1.43 18.15 -9.71
C HIS A 313 -1.74 17.18 -10.85
N VAL A 314 -1.72 15.87 -10.60
CA VAL A 314 -1.79 14.84 -11.65
C VAL A 314 -3.06 13.97 -11.58
N ASN A 315 -3.70 13.85 -10.41
CA ASN A 315 -4.89 13.02 -10.25
C ASN A 315 -6.17 13.83 -10.41
N HIS A 316 -7.18 13.22 -11.04
CA HIS A 316 -8.50 13.83 -11.27
C HIS A 316 -9.60 13.34 -10.32
N ILE A 317 -9.25 12.44 -9.41
CA ILE A 317 -10.18 11.89 -8.41
C ILE A 317 -10.49 12.94 -7.35
N GLU A 318 -11.75 13.03 -6.95
CA GLU A 318 -12.20 13.95 -5.91
C GLU A 318 -11.64 13.56 -4.54
N PHE A 319 -10.50 14.15 -4.20
CA PHE A 319 -9.81 13.97 -2.92
C PHE A 319 -9.02 15.23 -2.59
N GLN A 320 -9.00 15.66 -1.33
CA GLN A 320 -8.27 16.87 -0.91
C GLN A 320 -6.78 16.56 -0.69
N TYR A 321 -6.08 16.25 -1.78
CA TYR A 321 -4.69 15.79 -1.77
C TYR A 321 -3.71 16.72 -1.04
N LYS A 322 -3.89 18.04 -1.18
CA LYS A 322 -3.03 19.05 -0.52
C LYS A 322 -3.21 19.04 1.00
N GLU A 323 -4.44 18.85 1.46
CA GLU A 323 -4.77 18.77 2.87
C GLU A 323 -4.27 17.46 3.51
N TYR A 324 -4.38 16.35 2.77
CA TYR A 324 -3.74 15.09 3.14
C TYR A 324 -2.21 15.24 3.27
N ALA A 325 -1.56 15.85 2.26
CA ALA A 325 -0.12 16.10 2.27
C ALA A 325 0.32 16.98 3.45
N ARG A 326 -0.44 18.05 3.73
CA ARG A 326 -0.22 18.95 4.87
C ARG A 326 -0.19 18.17 6.19
N GLN A 327 -1.22 17.35 6.44
CA GLN A 327 -1.32 16.55 7.67
C GLN A 327 -0.16 15.54 7.80
N ARG A 328 0.28 14.90 6.71
CA ARG A 328 1.44 13.98 6.74
C ARG A 328 2.73 14.74 7.07
N PHE A 329 3.02 15.88 6.42
CA PHE A 329 4.21 16.67 6.74
C PHE A 329 4.19 17.24 8.16
N GLU A 330 3.04 17.74 8.64
CA GLU A 330 2.92 18.22 10.02
C GLU A 330 3.19 17.11 11.03
N GLN A 331 2.69 15.91 10.78
CA GLN A 331 2.92 14.76 11.64
C GLN A 331 4.41 14.37 11.67
N TYR A 332 5.12 14.43 10.53
CA TYR A 332 6.58 14.26 10.51
C TYR A 332 7.28 15.23 11.48
N TRP A 333 7.00 16.54 11.35
CA TRP A 333 7.65 17.56 12.16
C TRP A 333 7.27 17.46 13.65
N LEU A 334 6.05 17.05 13.96
CA LEU A 334 5.59 16.82 15.32
C LEU A 334 6.31 15.64 15.98
N ARG A 335 6.41 14.50 15.27
CA ARG A 335 6.94 13.25 15.82
C ARG A 335 8.46 13.17 15.83
N LYS A 336 9.14 13.89 14.94
CA LYS A 336 10.60 13.82 14.76
C LYS A 336 11.38 14.00 16.08
N PRO A 337 11.14 15.03 16.92
CA PRO A 337 11.88 15.20 18.17
C PRO A 337 11.65 14.03 19.13
N GLU A 338 10.41 13.56 19.26
CA GLU A 338 10.06 12.45 20.15
C GLU A 338 10.74 11.14 19.74
N ILE A 339 10.85 10.88 18.43
CA ILE A 339 11.38 9.61 17.93
C ILE A 339 12.92 9.63 17.86
N LEU A 340 13.53 10.77 17.53
CA LEU A 340 14.98 10.87 17.35
C LEU A 340 15.75 11.40 18.57
N ASP A 341 15.13 12.19 19.46
CA ASP A 341 15.82 12.78 20.63
C ASP A 341 15.77 11.90 21.90
N VAL A 342 14.97 10.83 21.93
CA VAL A 342 14.83 9.95 23.12
C VAL A 342 16.11 9.19 23.49
N LYS A 343 17.14 9.17 22.63
CA LYS A 343 18.47 8.62 22.99
C LYS A 343 19.39 9.61 23.74
N GLY A 344 18.90 10.79 24.14
CA GLY A 344 19.70 11.84 24.79
C GLY A 344 19.60 11.96 26.32
N VAL A 345 18.76 11.17 27.01
CA VAL A 345 18.47 11.38 28.44
C VAL A 345 18.84 10.16 29.30
N ASP A 346 20.10 9.74 29.25
CA ASP A 346 20.72 8.85 30.25
C ASP A 346 22.09 9.40 30.70
N GLY A 347 22.13 10.70 31.03
CA GLY A 347 23.38 11.43 31.30
C GLY A 347 23.35 12.43 32.44
N PHE A 348 22.30 12.48 33.27
CA PHE A 348 22.30 13.30 34.49
C PHE A 348 22.41 12.42 35.73
N VAL A 349 23.63 11.97 36.02
CA VAL A 349 24.00 11.46 37.34
C VAL A 349 23.89 12.60 38.34
N GLU A 350 23.01 12.39 39.32
CA GLU A 350 22.78 13.23 40.48
C GLU A 350 24.07 13.32 41.34
N GLN A 351 24.82 14.41 41.22
CA GLN A 351 25.81 14.79 42.23
C GLN A 351 25.19 15.84 43.16
N ARG A 352 24.32 15.38 44.06
CA ARG A 352 24.01 16.15 45.27
C ARG A 352 25.13 15.94 46.28
N LYS A 353 25.75 17.07 46.60
CA LYS A 353 26.67 17.30 47.71
C LYS A 353 26.18 16.64 49.00
N CYS A 354 27.03 15.82 49.61
CA CYS A 354 27.04 15.65 51.06
C CYS A 354 28.07 16.66 51.61
N ASP A 355 27.58 17.80 52.08
CA ASP A 355 28.25 18.60 53.09
C ASP A 355 27.71 18.13 54.44
N LEU A 356 28.54 17.42 55.22
CA LEU A 356 28.69 17.47 56.69
C LEU A 356 29.73 16.45 57.17
#